data_AF-A0A2W6P859-F1
#
_entry.id   AF-A0A2W6P859-F1
#
_cell.length_a   1.000
_cell.length_b   1.000
_cell.length_c   1.000
_cell.angle_alpha   90.00
_cell.angle_beta   90.00
_cell.angle_gamma   90.00
#
_symmetry.space_group_name_H-M   'P 1'
#
loop_
_entity.id
_entity.type
_entity.pdbx_description
1 polymer ?
#
loop_
_entity_poly.entity_id
_entity_poly.type
_entity_poly.pdbx_seq_one_letter_code
_entity_poly.pdbx_strand_id
1 'polypeptide(L)' 'MKVDIDTSDKLYADAWLGFKGTDWKSEINVRDFIQHNYTPYEGDESFLAEATPATTELWEKVMEGIRIEN' A
#
# COMPACT_ATOMS: atom_id res chain seq x y z
N MET A 1 -9.96 11.84 16.50
CA MET A 1 -8.93 11.96 17.54
C MET A 1 -7.78 12.73 16.92
N LYS A 2 -7.44 13.92 17.44
CA LYS A 2 -6.24 14.64 17.00
C LYS A 2 -5.09 14.06 17.79
N VAL A 3 -4.20 13.35 17.12
CA VAL A 3 -2.99 12.82 17.73
C VAL A 3 -1.90 13.83 17.39
N ASP A 4 -1.27 14.40 18.41
CA ASP A 4 -0.13 15.29 18.23
C ASP A 4 1.10 14.44 17.88
N ILE A 5 1.22 14.06 16.61
CA ILE A 5 2.39 13.37 16.07
C ILE A 5 3.30 14.43 15.46
N ASP A 6 4.56 14.47 15.89
CA ASP A 6 5.57 15.27 15.23
C ASP A 6 5.93 14.61 13.89
N THR A 7 5.23 15.04 12.84
CA THR A 7 5.47 14.57 11.47
C THR A 7 6.71 15.20 10.83
N SER A 8 7.43 16.06 11.57
CA SER A 8 8.75 16.56 11.15
C SER A 8 9.89 15.60 11.50
N ASP A 9 9.60 14.48 12.17
CA ASP A 9 10.53 13.36 12.30
C ASP A 9 10.99 12.91 10.90
N LYS A 10 12.31 12.78 10.75
CA LYS A 10 12.99 12.33 9.53
C LYS A 10 12.35 11.06 8.95
N LEU A 11 11.89 10.15 9.80
CA LEU A 11 11.24 8.92 9.36
C LEU A 11 10.01 9.17 8.50
N TYR A 12 9.15 10.12 8.89
CA TYR A 12 7.94 10.45 8.13
C TYR A 12 8.26 11.30 6.90
N ALA A 13 9.23 12.22 6.99
CA ALA A 13 9.66 13.03 5.86
C ALA A 13 10.20 12.16 4.70
N ASP A 14 11.00 11.13 5.02
CA ASP A 14 11.54 10.20 4.03
C ASP A 14 10.42 9.32 3.44
N ALA A 15 9.52 8.77 4.28
CA ALA A 15 8.42 7.92 3.82
C ALA A 15 7.35 8.69 3.00
N TRP A 16 7.19 9.99 3.23
CA TRP A 16 6.16 10.83 2.58
C TRP A 16 6.69 11.66 1.40
N LEU A 17 7.95 11.46 1.03
CA LEU A 17 8.58 12.18 -0.05
C LEU A 17 7.82 11.97 -1.37
N GLY A 18 7.39 13.08 -1.98
CA GLY A 18 6.65 13.06 -3.24
C GLY A 18 5.12 12.97 -3.10
N PHE A 19 4.58 12.66 -1.92
CA PHE A 19 3.14 12.69 -1.69
C PHE A 19 2.60 14.12 -1.47
N LYS A 20 1.51 14.44 -2.18
CA LYS A 20 0.74 15.69 -2.18
C LYS A 20 -0.29 15.70 -1.04
N GLY A 21 -0.83 16.88 -0.73
CA GLY A 21 -1.82 17.09 0.33
C GLY A 21 -1.19 17.46 1.69
N THR A 22 -2.00 18.04 2.57
CA THR A 22 -1.57 18.63 3.85
C THR A 22 -2.35 18.12 5.04
N ASP A 23 -3.66 17.87 4.89
CA ASP A 23 -4.52 17.55 6.03
C ASP A 23 -4.17 16.17 6.59
N TRP A 24 -3.98 15.18 5.72
CA TRP A 24 -3.53 13.84 6.12
C TRP A 24 -2.14 13.80 6.80
N LYS A 25 -1.32 14.85 6.63
CA LYS A 25 -0.01 14.98 7.32
C LYS A 25 -0.14 15.54 8.73
N SER A 26 -1.30 16.07 9.11
CA SER A 26 -1.53 16.69 10.42
C SER A 26 -2.65 16.02 11.23
N GLU A 27 -3.46 15.17 10.58
CA GLU A 27 -4.49 14.36 11.22
C GLU A 27 -4.67 13.01 10.51
N ILE A 28 -5.28 12.05 11.21
CA ILE A 28 -5.61 10.74 10.62
C ILE A 28 -6.73 10.93 9.60
N ASN A 29 -6.35 11.12 8.34
CA ASN A 29 -7.27 11.36 7.23
C ASN A 29 -6.83 10.61 5.96
N VAL A 30 -7.06 9.29 5.96
CA VAL A 30 -6.68 8.42 4.83
C VAL A 30 -7.42 8.79 3.53
N ARG A 31 -8.64 9.33 3.63
CA ARG A 31 -9.41 9.78 2.47
C ARG A 31 -8.69 10.91 1.72
N ASP A 32 -8.23 11.92 2.46
CA ASP A 32 -7.49 13.05 1.90
C ASP A 32 -6.17 12.61 1.25
N PHE A 33 -5.44 11.69 1.89
CA PHE A 33 -4.24 11.08 1.31
C PHE A 33 -4.53 10.43 -0.04
N ILE A 34 -5.52 9.53 -0.10
CA ILE A 34 -5.84 8.80 -1.33
C ILE A 34 -6.21 9.77 -2.43
N GLN A 35 -7.15 10.70 -2.18
CA GLN A 35 -7.64 11.64 -3.20
C GLN A 35 -6.53 12.50 -3.83
N HIS A 36 -5.51 12.87 -3.05
CA HIS A 36 -4.39 13.68 -3.56
C HIS A 36 -3.28 12.88 -4.25
N ASN A 37 -3.20 11.56 -4.04
CA ASN A 37 -2.01 10.77 -4.39
C ASN A 37 -2.26 9.56 -5.29
N TYR A 38 -3.51 9.14 -5.49
CA TYR A 38 -3.80 8.08 -6.44
C TYR A 38 -3.71 8.58 -7.89
N THR A 39 -3.27 7.70 -8.78
CA THR A 39 -3.35 7.92 -10.22
C THR A 39 -4.49 7.04 -10.75
N PRO A 40 -5.62 7.63 -11.21
CA PRO A 40 -6.64 6.86 -11.92
C PRO A 40 -6.00 6.10 -13.10
N TYR A 41 -6.33 4.82 -13.23
CA TYR A 41 -5.89 4.00 -14.35
C TYR A 41 -7.10 3.57 -15.16
N GLU A 42 -7.17 4.01 -16.42
CA GLU A 42 -8.26 3.72 -17.37
C GLU A 42 -7.77 2.85 -18.55
N GLY A 43 -6.57 2.28 -18.44
CA GLY A 43 -6.02 1.34 -19.43
C GLY A 43 -6.53 -0.09 -19.23
N ASP A 44 -5.79 -1.06 -19.76
CA ASP A 44 -6.12 -2.48 -19.75
C ASP A 44 -5.11 -3.33 -18.95
N GLU A 45 -5.28 -4.64 -18.96
CA GLU A 45 -4.44 -5.60 -18.24
C GLU A 45 -3.05 -5.83 -18.86
N SER A 46 -2.69 -5.16 -19.97
CA SER A 46 -1.45 -5.45 -20.69
C SER A 46 -0.16 -5.18 -19.91
N PHE A 47 -0.21 -4.37 -18.84
CA PHE A 47 0.93 -4.11 -17.95
C PHE A 47 1.14 -5.20 -16.87
N LEU A 48 0.18 -6.11 -16.68
CA LEU A 48 0.25 -7.10 -15.62
C LEU A 48 1.49 -8.00 -15.80
N ALA A 49 2.16 -8.26 -14.67
CA ALA A 49 3.30 -9.16 -14.61
C ALA A 49 2.88 -10.51 -13.98
N GLU A 50 3.58 -11.57 -14.39
CA GLU A 50 3.38 -12.92 -13.83
C GLU A 50 3.86 -13.03 -12.38
N ALA A 51 3.40 -14.08 -11.69
CA ALA A 51 3.84 -14.39 -10.33
C ALA A 51 5.35 -14.66 -10.25
N THR A 52 5.98 -14.23 -9.15
CA THR A 52 7.40 -14.53 -8.92
C THR A 52 7.59 -15.99 -8.46
N PRO A 53 8.77 -16.61 -8.67
CA PRO A 53 9.04 -17.95 -8.17
C PRO A 53 8.84 -18.08 -6.65
N ALA A 54 9.21 -17.05 -5.89
CA ALA A 54 9.00 -17.01 -4.44
C ALA A 54 7.50 -17.00 -4.08
N THR A 55 6.68 -16.26 -4.84
CA THR A 55 5.22 -16.25 -4.67
C THR A 55 4.64 -17.65 -4.93
N THR A 56 5.05 -18.31 -6.02
CA THR A 56 4.58 -19.66 -6.37
C THR A 56 4.96 -20.68 -5.31
N GLU A 57 6.21 -20.68 -4.84
CA GLU A 57 6.68 -21.61 -3.79
C GLU A 57 5.90 -21.44 -2.48
N LEU A 58 5.66 -20.18 -2.06
CA LEU A 58 4.87 -19.90 -0.87
C LEU A 58 3.43 -20.37 -1.03
N TRP A 59 2.83 -20.13 -2.20
CA TRP A 59 1.47 -20.55 -2.49
C TRP A 59 1.31 -22.08 -2.48
N GLU A 60 2.26 -22.81 -3.08
CA GLU A 60 2.28 -24.29 -3.06
C GLU A 60 2.30 -24.85 -1.63
N LYS A 61 3.07 -24.23 -0.73
CA LYS A 61 3.11 -24.63 0.70
C LYS A 61 1.76 -24.44 1.38
N VAL A 62 1.07 -23.33 1.10
CA VAL A 62 -0.27 -23.07 1.65
C VAL A 62 -1.28 -24.06 1.08
N MET A 63 -1.19 -24.36 -0.22
CA MET A 63 -2.09 -25.29 -0.90
C MET A 63 -2.02 -26.72 -0.36
N GLU A 64 -0.87 -27.17 0.14
CA GLU A 64 -0.78 -28.48 0.80
C GLU A 64 -1.65 -28.54 2.07
N GLY A 65 -1.71 -27.47 2.85
CA GLY A 65 -2.62 -27.37 4.00
C GLY A 65 -4.09 -27.39 3.57
N ILE A 66 -4.44 -26.60 2.55
CA ILE A 66 -5.81 -26.53 2.00
C ILE A 66 -6.27 -27.89 1.46
N ARG A 67 -5.36 -28.69 0.89
CA ARG A 67 -5.65 -30.05 0.39
C ARG A 67 -5.97 -31.05 1.51
N ILE A 68 -5.52 -30.78 2.74
CA ILE A 68 -5.84 -31.60 3.91
C ILE A 68 -7.19 -31.20 4.49
N GLU A 69 -7.52 -29.91 4.44
CA GLU A 69 -8.77 -29.36 5.01
C GLU A 69 -10.03 -29.72 4.19
N ASN A 70 -9.90 -29.83 2.86
CA ASN A 70 -10.99 -30.14 1.92
C ASN A 70 -11.16 -31.65 1.67
#